data_AF-A0A816CQC1-F1
#
_entry.id   AF-A0A816CQC1-F1
#
_cell.length_a   1.000
_cell.length_b   1.000
_cell.length_c   1.000
_cell.angle_alpha   90.00
_cell.angle_beta   90.00
_cell.angle_gamma   90.00
#
_symmetry.space_group_name_H-M   'P 1'
#
loop_
_entity.id
_entity.type
_entity.pdbx_description
1 polymer ?
#
loop_
_entity_poly.entity_id
_entity_poly.type
_entity_poly.pdbx_seq_one_letter_code
_entity_poly.pdbx_strand_id
1 'polypeptide(L)' 'MSMKKEDQLKLDSIKRFPFTILHLVDDFIPITVVAPMERVKLLLQCQNEMLKQGTIIRPYNGVIDCIMQTFRNQGTLSF' A
#
# COMPACT_ATOMS: atom_id res chain seq x y z
N MET A 1 -47.16 -20.41 9.43
CA MET A 1 -45.91 -21.18 9.52
C MET A 1 -44.78 -20.21 9.86
N SER A 2 -44.78 -19.71 11.10
CA SER A 2 -43.96 -18.57 11.55
C SER A 2 -42.68 -19.06 12.21
N MET A 3 -41.83 -19.74 11.45
CA MET A 3 -40.49 -20.07 11.92
C MET A 3 -39.51 -18.98 11.51
N LYS A 4 -39.10 -18.20 12.52
CA LYS A 4 -37.71 -17.78 12.76
C LYS A 4 -37.15 -16.64 11.90
N LYS A 5 -37.72 -15.44 12.05
CA LYS A 5 -37.01 -14.18 11.75
C LYS A 5 -35.78 -13.98 12.65
N GLU A 6 -35.82 -14.53 13.87
CA GLU A 6 -34.73 -14.49 14.86
C GLU A 6 -33.53 -15.35 14.48
N ASP A 7 -33.74 -16.51 13.84
CA ASP A 7 -32.61 -17.35 13.40
C ASP A 7 -31.98 -16.81 12.11
N GLN A 8 -32.73 -16.16 11.23
CA GLN A 8 -32.14 -15.44 10.10
C GLN A 8 -31.24 -14.29 10.57
N LEU A 9 -31.68 -13.53 11.59
CA LEU A 9 -30.87 -12.45 12.19
C LEU A 9 -29.59 -12.99 12.85
N LYS A 10 -29.66 -14.14 13.53
CA LYS A 10 -28.48 -14.81 14.08
C LYS A 10 -27.57 -15.35 12.98
N LEU A 11 -28.13 -15.89 11.89
CA LEU A 11 -27.35 -16.41 10.77
C LEU A 11 -26.66 -15.29 9.98
N ASP A 12 -27.32 -14.15 9.79
CA ASP A 12 -26.74 -12.94 9.22
C ASP A 12 -25.66 -12.35 10.13
N SER A 13 -25.90 -12.31 11.44
CA SER A 13 -24.90 -11.86 12.42
C SER A 13 -23.68 -12.79 12.47
N ILE A 14 -23.89 -14.12 12.50
CA ILE A 14 -22.84 -15.16 12.45
C ILE A 14 -22.03 -15.12 11.15
N LYS A 15 -22.65 -14.82 10.01
CA LYS A 15 -21.95 -14.62 8.73
C LYS A 15 -21.26 -13.26 8.64
N ARG A 16 -21.73 -12.24 9.37
CA ARG A 16 -21.12 -10.90 9.46
C ARG A 16 -19.82 -10.91 10.27
N PHE A 17 -19.74 -11.71 11.34
CA PHE A 17 -18.53 -11.81 12.17
C PHE A 17 -17.25 -12.21 11.41
N PRO A 18 -17.20 -13.26 10.57
CA PRO A 18 -16.01 -13.60 9.78
C PRO A 18 -15.73 -12.57 8.69
N PHE A 19 -16.76 -11.88 8.17
CA PHE A 19 -16.61 -10.81 7.19
C PHE A 19 -15.94 -9.57 7.78
N THR A 20 -16.25 -9.20 9.04
CA THR A 20 -15.57 -8.10 9.74
C THR A 20 -14.10 -8.40 10.01
N ILE A 21 -13.74 -9.62 10.39
CA ILE A 21 -12.33 -10.02 10.60
C ILE A 21 -11.56 -10.00 9.27
N LEU A 22 -12.19 -10.42 8.18
CA LEU A 22 -11.61 -10.36 6.83
C LEU A 22 -11.34 -8.92 6.39
N HIS A 23 -12.26 -7.99 6.66
CA HIS A 23 -12.04 -6.56 6.34
C HIS A 23 -10.84 -5.96 7.07
N LEU A 24 -10.58 -6.35 8.31
CA LEU A 24 -9.43 -5.83 9.07
C LEU A 24 -8.08 -6.20 8.45
N VAL A 25 -7.99 -7.35 7.78
CA VAL A 25 -6.74 -7.76 7.09
C VAL A 25 -6.64 -7.13 5.70
N ASP A 26 -7.77 -6.85 5.05
CA ASP A 26 -7.83 -6.18 3.74
C ASP A 26 -7.34 -4.72 3.80
N ASP A 27 -7.54 -4.00 4.91
CA ASP A 27 -7.02 -2.63 5.05
C ASP A 27 -5.52 -2.59 5.38
N PHE A 28 -4.98 -3.65 5.98
CA PHE A 28 -3.59 -3.71 6.44
C PHE A 28 -2.58 -3.92 5.30
N ILE A 29 -2.93 -4.70 4.29
CA ILE A 29 -2.07 -4.96 3.12
C ILE A 29 -1.85 -3.69 2.27
N PRO A 30 -2.88 -2.91 1.88
CA PRO A 30 -2.68 -1.72 1.07
C PRO A 30 -2.01 -0.61 1.86
N ILE A 31 -2.25 -0.42 3.16
CA ILE A 31 -1.60 0.69 3.90
C ILE A 31 -0.06 0.53 3.96
N THR A 32 0.44 -0.71 4.05
CA THR A 32 1.88 -0.99 4.02
C THR A 32 2.48 -0.86 2.61
N VAL A 33 1.70 -1.07 1.55
CA VAL A 33 2.18 -1.00 0.16
C VAL A 33 1.99 0.38 -0.46
N VAL A 34 0.95 1.12 -0.05
CA VAL A 34 0.59 2.43 -0.59
C VAL A 34 1.55 3.51 -0.08
N ALA A 35 1.95 3.47 1.19
CA ALA A 35 2.93 4.41 1.76
C ALA A 35 4.28 4.43 1.00
N PRO A 36 4.94 3.28 0.73
CA PRO A 36 6.17 3.27 -0.05
C PRO A 36 5.93 3.66 -1.51
N MET A 37 4.77 3.35 -2.08
CA MET A 37 4.47 3.66 -3.49
C MET A 37 4.25 5.16 -3.75
N GLU A 38 3.55 5.85 -2.85
CA GLU A 38 3.42 7.31 -2.87
C GLU A 38 4.80 7.99 -2.81
N ARG A 39 5.69 7.51 -1.92
CA ARG A 39 7.07 8.02 -1.80
C ARG A 39 7.87 7.85 -3.09
N VAL A 40 7.76 6.69 -3.75
CA VAL A 40 8.47 6.45 -5.02
C VAL A 40 7.94 7.36 -6.12
N LYS A 41 6.63 7.60 -6.18
CA LYS A 41 6.05 8.54 -7.16
C LYS A 41 6.58 9.96 -6.97
N LEU A 42 6.68 10.44 -5.72
CA LEU A 42 7.25 11.76 -5.42
C LEU A 42 8.74 11.84 -5.82
N LEU A 43 9.54 10.81 -5.57
CA LEU A 43 10.94 10.76 -5.99
C LEU A 43 11.10 10.72 -7.51
N LEU A 44 10.21 10.01 -8.21
CA LEU A 44 10.18 9.97 -9.68
C LEU A 44 9.81 11.35 -10.26
N GLN A 45 8.89 12.07 -9.63
CA GLN A 45 8.52 13.44 -10.02
C GLN A 45 9.63 14.46 -9.74
N CYS A 46 10.29 14.37 -8.58
CA CYS A 46 11.41 15.23 -8.20
C CYS A 46 12.71 14.95 -8.97
N GLN A 47 12.78 13.87 -9.75
CA GLN A 47 13.96 13.54 -10.54
C GLN A 47 14.44 14.71 -11.40
N ASN A 48 13.53 15.44 -12.05
CA ASN A 48 13.92 16.58 -12.89
C ASN A 48 14.64 17.67 -12.10
N GLU A 49 14.30 17.86 -10.83
CA GLU A 49 14.97 18.83 -9.95
C GLU A 49 16.30 18.27 -9.43
N MET A 50 16.33 16.99 -9.05
CA MET A 50 17.53 16.32 -8.57
C MET A 50 18.60 16.15 -9.66
N LEU A 51 18.19 16.04 -10.93
CA LEU A 51 19.08 16.06 -12.10
C LEU A 51 19.69 17.45 -12.31
N LYS A 52 18.87 18.51 -12.17
CA LYS A 52 19.33 19.92 -12.27
C LYS A 52 20.30 20.30 -11.15
N GLN A 53 20.08 19.77 -9.94
CA GLN A 53 20.96 19.97 -8.79
C GLN A 53 22.21 19.07 -8.82
N GLY A 54 22.33 18.16 -9.79
CA GLY A 54 23.47 17.24 -9.89
C GLY A 54 23.54 16.18 -8.78
N THR A 55 22.47 16.02 -7.99
CA THR A 55 22.40 15.03 -6.90
C THR A 55 22.15 13.62 -7.44
N ILE A 56 21.53 13.49 -8.62
CA ILE A 56 21.38 12.22 -9.34
C ILE A 56 22.09 12.32 -10.70
N ILE A 57 22.97 11.35 -10.99
CA ILE A 57 23.83 11.32 -12.18
C ILE A 57 23.09 10.73 -13.40
N ARG A 58 22.07 9.89 -13.18
CA ARG A 58 21.32 9.20 -14.23
C ARG A 58 19.81 9.29 -13.97
N PRO A 59 18.97 9.55 -14.98
CA PRO A 59 17.53 9.47 -14.83
C PRO A 59 17.11 8.03 -14.48
N TYR A 60 15.99 7.88 -13.76
CA TYR A 60 15.44 6.62 -13.32
C TYR A 60 14.71 6.06 -14.53
N ASN A 61 15.10 4.87 -14.99
CA ASN A 61 14.49 4.27 -16.16
C ASN A 61 13.08 3.71 -15.87
N GLY A 62 12.63 3.77 -14.62
CA GLY A 62 11.29 3.38 -14.18
C GLY A 62 11.18 3.32 -12.65
N VAL A 63 9.99 2.93 -12.18
CA VAL A 63 9.65 2.82 -10.74
C VAL A 63 10.57 1.84 -10.01
N ILE A 64 10.86 0.69 -10.63
CA ILE A 64 11.71 -0.36 -10.05
C ILE A 64 13.18 0.10 -9.93
N ASP A 65 13.67 0.82 -10.93
CA ASP A 65 15.04 1.36 -10.94
C ASP A 65 15.21 2.41 -9.85
N CYS A 66 14.22 3.30 -9.70
CA CYS A 66 14.15 4.26 -8.59
C CYS A 66 14.15 3.56 -7.22
N ILE A 67 13.34 2.52 -7.06
CA ILE A 67 13.28 1.73 -5.82
C ILE A 67 14.63 1.07 -5.53
N MET A 68 15.24 0.39 -6.51
CA MET A 68 16.52 -0.31 -6.33
C MET A 68 17.66 0.67 -6.00
N GLN A 69 17.68 1.83 -6.65
CA GLN A 69 18.68 2.87 -6.40
C GLN A 69 18.46 3.56 -5.05
N THR A 70 17.21 3.77 -4.65
CA THR A 70 16.86 4.28 -3.30
C THR A 70 17.24 3.29 -2.22
N PHE A 71 16.97 1.99 -2.40
CA PHE A 71 17.40 0.93 -1.50
C PHE A 71 18.93 0.86 -1.37
N ARG A 72 19.66 1.05 -2.49
CA ARG A 72 21.13 1.04 -2.50
C ARG A 72 21.75 2.29 -1.88
N ASN A 73 21.15 3.45 -2.08
CA ASN A 73 21.71 4.73 -1.62
C ASN A 73 21.29 5.10 -0.19
N GLN A 74 20.08 4.74 0.24
CA GLN A 74 19.53 5.11 1.55
C GLN A 74 19.32 3.91 2.50
N GLY A 75 19.46 2.67 2.01
CA GLY A 75 19.25 1.46 2.81
C GLY A 75 17.78 1.08 3.00
N THR A 76 17.53 -0.09 3.59
CA THR A 76 16.20 -0.70 3.77
C THR A 76 15.25 0.07 4.70
N LEU A 77 15.73 1.12 5.36
CA LEU A 77 14.96 1.95 6.31
C LEU A 77 14.22 3.14 5.66
N SER A 78 14.26 3.26 4.34
CA SER A 78 13.70 4.41 3.63
C SER A 78 12.29 4.21 3.06
N PHE A 79 11.64 3.09 3.38
CA PHE A 79 10.30 2.76 2.90
C PHE A 79 9.32 2.63 4.06
#